data_AF-A0A536UTP5-F1
#
_entry.id   AF-A0A536UTP5-F1
#
_cell.length_a   1.000
_cell.length_b   1.000
_cell.length_c   1.000
_cell.angle_alpha   90.00
_cell.angle_beta   90.00
_cell.angle_gamma   90.00
#
_symmetry.space_group_name_H-M   'P 1'
#
loop_
_entity.id
_entity.type
_entity.pdbx_description
1 polymer ?
#
loop_
_entity_poly.entity_id
_entity_poly.type
_entity_poly.pdbx_seq_one_letter_code
_entity_poly.pdbx_strand_id
1 'polypeptide(L)'
;MPLDFGALAAVDPQRLPELRLGLHPSARLAASPFPILRIWQTNQPGYEGDDRVDLGKGGDTLLVLRALQGIVVERIGAAVHAFLAALAANESLAQAAAYAAKVDGAFDLAAVLREHVVNHTIVAFRAPPISDKESRS
;
A
#
# COMPACT_ATOMS: atom_id res chain seq x y z
N MET A 1 9.19 12.45 -1.61
CA MET A 1 9.54 12.63 -3.03
C MET A 1 8.46 11.95 -3.85
N PRO A 2 7.87 12.62 -4.85
CA PRO A 2 6.88 11.99 -5.72
C PRO A 2 7.54 10.89 -6.58
N LEU A 3 6.73 9.93 -7.04
CA LEU A 3 7.16 8.91 -7.99
C LEU A 3 7.64 9.56 -9.30
N ASP A 4 8.79 9.15 -9.81
CA ASP A 4 9.31 9.64 -11.10
C ASP A 4 8.58 8.96 -12.27
N PHE A 5 7.56 9.63 -12.80
CA PHE A 5 6.78 9.14 -13.93
C PHE A 5 7.57 9.10 -15.25
N GLY A 6 8.55 9.98 -15.42
CA GLY A 6 9.38 9.99 -16.63
C GLY A 6 10.26 8.75 -16.68
N ALA A 7 10.90 8.42 -15.56
CA ALA A 7 11.67 7.19 -15.44
C ALA A 7 10.78 5.93 -15.54
N LEU A 8 9.57 5.97 -14.97
CA LEU A 8 8.64 4.83 -15.07
C LEU A 8 8.17 4.60 -16.52
N ALA A 9 7.90 5.67 -17.28
CA ALA A 9 7.49 5.58 -18.67
C ALA A 9 8.59 5.03 -19.59
N ALA A 10 9.86 5.12 -19.18
CA ALA A 10 11.01 4.55 -19.89
C ALA A 10 11.23 3.05 -19.60
N VAL A 11 10.50 2.45 -18.65
CA VAL A 11 10.59 1.02 -18.37
C VAL A 11 9.93 0.23 -19.50
N ASP A 12 10.64 -0.78 -20.00
CA ASP A 12 10.09 -1.74 -20.96
C ASP A 12 8.77 -2.35 -20.43
N PRO A 13 7.65 -2.28 -21.19
CA PRO A 13 6.38 -2.88 -20.81
C PRO A 13 6.48 -4.36 -20.39
N GLN A 14 7.37 -5.14 -20.99
CA GLN A 14 7.58 -6.55 -20.63
C GLN A 14 8.14 -6.74 -19.22
N ARG A 15 8.76 -5.69 -18.66
CA ARG A 15 9.40 -5.69 -17.35
C ARG A 15 8.54 -5.05 -16.26
N LEU A 16 7.42 -4.42 -16.61
CA LEU A 16 6.45 -3.89 -15.63
C LEU A 16 6.03 -4.91 -14.57
N PRO A 17 5.76 -6.19 -14.91
CA PRO A 17 5.41 -7.21 -13.92
C PRO A 17 6.49 -7.44 -12.86
N GLU A 18 7.76 -7.20 -13.20
CA GLU A 18 8.91 -7.44 -12.32
C GLU A 18 9.26 -6.24 -11.43
N LEU A 19 8.61 -5.09 -11.65
CA LEU A 19 8.89 -3.88 -10.88
C LEU A 19 8.65 -4.12 -9.39
N ARG A 20 9.56 -3.61 -8.58
CA ARG A 20 9.39 -3.52 -7.12
C ARG A 20 9.01 -2.09 -6.80
N LEU A 21 7.76 -1.88 -6.39
CA LEU A 21 7.28 -0.56 -5.98
C LEU A 21 7.61 -0.32 -4.52
N GLY A 22 8.12 0.87 -4.21
CA GLY A 22 8.47 1.29 -2.86
C GLY A 22 7.38 2.14 -2.23
N LEU A 23 6.95 1.76 -1.04
CA LEU A 23 6.05 2.57 -0.22
C LEU A 23 6.80 3.77 0.40
N HIS A 24 6.07 4.81 0.77
CA HIS A 24 6.62 5.92 1.52
C HIS A 24 7.23 5.42 2.84
N PRO A 25 8.41 5.92 3.29
CA PRO A 25 9.08 5.41 4.48
C PRO A 25 8.26 5.48 5.78
N SER A 26 7.26 6.37 5.82
CA SER A 26 6.32 6.47 6.95
C SER A 26 5.14 5.51 6.87
N ALA A 27 4.92 4.85 5.74
CA ALA A 27 3.78 3.96 5.55
C ALA A 27 3.88 2.78 6.51
N ARG A 28 2.83 2.54 7.28
CA ARG A 28 2.69 1.38 8.16
C ARG A 28 1.34 0.75 7.91
N LEU A 29 1.32 -0.58 7.84
CA LEU A 29 0.11 -1.37 7.76
C LEU A 29 -0.17 -1.95 9.14
N ALA A 30 -1.43 -1.87 9.58
CA ALA A 30 -1.86 -2.44 10.85
C ALA A 30 -3.14 -3.26 10.61
N ALA A 31 -3.16 -4.49 11.12
CA ALA A 31 -4.35 -5.32 11.15
C ALA A 31 -4.66 -5.68 12.60
N SER A 32 -5.91 -5.54 13.01
CA SER A 32 -6.35 -5.86 14.36
C SER A 32 -7.73 -6.50 14.32
N PRO A 33 -8.02 -7.49 15.17
CA PRO A 33 -9.38 -8.02 15.33
C PRO A 33 -10.32 -7.04 16.06
N PHE A 34 -9.81 -5.91 16.55
CA PHE A 34 -10.55 -4.88 17.26
C PHE A 34 -10.68 -3.58 16.44
N PRO A 35 -11.67 -2.71 16.73
CA PRO A 35 -11.92 -1.46 16.00
C PRO A 35 -10.92 -0.35 16.38
N ILE A 36 -9.63 -0.60 16.14
CA ILE A 36 -8.51 0.27 16.56
C ILE A 36 -8.58 1.68 15.97
N LEU A 37 -9.19 1.88 14.79
CA LEU A 37 -9.42 3.21 14.23
C LEU A 37 -10.38 4.01 15.09
N ARG A 38 -11.47 3.37 15.53
CA ARG A 38 -12.46 4.04 16.38
C ARG A 38 -11.85 4.41 17.72
N ILE A 39 -11.08 3.50 18.32
CA ILE A 39 -10.33 3.75 19.56
C ILE A 39 -9.37 4.95 19.37
N TRP A 40 -8.62 4.97 18.28
CA TRP A 40 -7.69 6.06 17.99
C TRP A 40 -8.41 7.41 17.83
N GLN A 41 -9.52 7.44 17.08
CA GLN A 41 -10.34 8.65 16.83
C GLN A 41 -10.91 9.24 18.13
N THR A 42 -11.46 8.41 19.02
CA THR A 42 -12.05 8.89 20.29
C THR A 42 -10.99 9.41 21.27
N ASN A 43 -9.72 9.03 21.09
CA ASN A 43 -8.59 9.49 21.90
C ASN A 43 -7.84 10.69 21.26
N GLN A 44 -8.33 11.29 20.17
CA GLN A 44 -7.72 12.49 19.60
C GLN A 44 -8.11 13.76 20.36
N PRO A 45 -7.18 14.74 20.49
CA PRO A 45 -7.52 16.04 21.03
C PRO A 45 -8.70 16.68 20.29
N GLY A 46 -9.68 17.19 21.04
CA GLY A 46 -10.86 17.87 20.48
C GLY A 46 -11.98 16.93 20.00
N TYR A 47 -11.96 15.64 20.33
CA TYR A 47 -13.11 14.77 20.11
C TYR A 47 -14.27 15.11 21.06
N GLU A 48 -15.45 15.45 20.52
CA GLU A 48 -16.65 15.85 21.28
C GLU A 48 -17.85 14.88 21.11
N GLY A 49 -17.64 13.69 20.54
CA GLY A 49 -18.70 12.70 20.29
C GLY A 49 -18.80 11.59 21.33
N ASP A 50 -19.63 10.57 21.05
CA ASP A 50 -19.74 9.37 21.89
C ASP A 50 -18.40 8.60 21.91
N ASP A 51 -17.79 8.47 23.08
CA ASP A 51 -16.51 7.79 23.26
C ASP A 51 -16.65 6.26 23.38
N ARG A 52 -17.88 5.74 23.40
CA ARG A 52 -18.13 4.30 23.44
C ARG A 52 -17.61 3.62 22.18
N VAL A 53 -16.81 2.57 22.42
CA VAL A 53 -16.31 1.69 21.37
C VAL A 53 -16.85 0.29 21.60
N ASP A 54 -17.66 -0.18 20.66
CA ASP A 54 -18.09 -1.58 20.62
C ASP A 54 -16.95 -2.45 20.06
N LEU A 55 -16.28 -3.19 20.93
CA LEU A 55 -15.18 -4.09 20.55
C LEU A 55 -15.65 -5.29 19.72
N GLY A 56 -16.95 -5.59 19.70
CA GLY A 56 -17.56 -6.68 18.93
C GLY A 56 -17.90 -6.31 17.48
N LYS A 57 -17.75 -5.04 17.08
CA LYS A 57 -18.09 -4.55 15.73
C LYS A 57 -17.19 -5.09 14.60
N GLY A 58 -16.13 -5.80 14.95
CA GLY A 58 -15.16 -6.35 14.00
C GLY A 58 -13.85 -5.57 13.97
N GLY A 59 -12.88 -6.18 13.28
CA GLY A 59 -11.52 -5.69 13.19
C GLY A 59 -11.30 -4.62 12.13
N ASP A 60 -10.16 -3.95 12.26
CA ASP A 60 -9.71 -2.94 11.32
C ASP A 60 -8.43 -3.37 10.61
N THR A 61 -8.36 -3.05 9.33
CA THR A 61 -7.12 -3.08 8.55
C THR A 61 -6.83 -1.66 8.09
N LEU A 62 -5.69 -1.12 8.52
CA LEU A 62 -5.38 0.29 8.41
C LEU A 62 -4.07 0.53 7.66
N LEU A 63 -4.06 1.62 6.89
CA LEU A 63 -2.86 2.28 6.40
C LEU A 63 -2.61 3.54 7.23
N VAL A 64 -1.41 3.66 7.78
CA VAL A 64 -0.96 4.81 8.56
C VAL A 64 0.19 5.48 7.82
N LEU A 65 0.08 6.79 7.61
CA LEU A 65 1.06 7.61 6.89
C LEU A 65 1.32 8.90 7.65
N ARG A 66 2.52 9.46 7.49
CA ARG A 66 2.84 10.81 7.92
C ARG A 66 2.80 11.72 6.69
N ALA A 67 1.79 12.57 6.63
CA ALA A 67 1.65 13.65 5.66
C ALA A 67 2.22 14.96 6.24
N LEU A 68 2.27 16.02 5.42
CA LEU A 68 2.76 17.33 5.85
C LEU A 68 1.92 17.91 6.99
N GLN A 69 0.61 17.65 6.98
CA GLN A 69 -0.36 18.20 7.92
C GLN A 69 -0.61 17.30 9.15
N GLY A 70 0.04 16.14 9.23
CA GLY A 70 -0.12 15.23 10.37
C GLY A 70 -0.14 13.74 9.99
N ILE A 71 -0.72 12.94 10.87
CA ILE A 71 -0.88 11.50 10.66
C ILE A 71 -2.20 11.26 9.93
N VAL A 72 -2.13 10.56 8.81
CA VAL A 72 -3.30 10.03 8.09
C VAL A 72 -3.47 8.58 8.51
N VAL A 73 -4.65 8.24 9.02
CA VAL A 73 -5.04 6.88 9.35
C VAL A 73 -6.26 6.54 8.51
N GLU A 74 -6.09 5.59 7.60
CA GLU A 74 -7.10 5.20 6.64
C GLU A 74 -7.48 3.73 6.84
N ARG A 75 -8.78 3.42 6.79
CA ARG A 75 -9.26 2.04 6.72
C ARG A 75 -9.16 1.55 5.29
N ILE A 76 -8.45 0.45 5.08
CA ILE A 76 -8.27 -0.16 3.76
C ILE A 76 -8.91 -1.55 3.72
N GLY A 77 -9.28 -1.99 2.51
CA GLY A 77 -9.78 -3.33 2.27
C GLY A 77 -8.70 -4.41 2.39
N ALA A 78 -9.10 -5.67 2.61
CA ALA A 78 -8.17 -6.78 2.78
C ALA A 78 -7.28 -7.03 1.55
N ALA A 79 -7.84 -6.88 0.33
CA ALA A 79 -7.08 -7.05 -0.91
C ALA A 79 -6.03 -5.93 -1.09
N VAL A 80 -6.39 -4.68 -0.79
CA VAL A 80 -5.45 -3.55 -0.79
C VAL A 80 -4.36 -3.75 0.26
N HIS A 81 -4.70 -4.22 1.45
CA HIS A 81 -3.71 -4.56 2.47
C HIS A 81 -2.74 -5.65 1.99
N ALA A 82 -3.25 -6.73 1.40
CA ALA A 82 -2.40 -7.80 0.85
C ALA A 82 -1.46 -7.28 -0.24
N PHE A 83 -1.95 -6.40 -1.13
CA PHE A 83 -1.15 -5.73 -2.14
C PHE A 83 -0.02 -4.89 -1.52
N LEU A 84 -0.36 -3.95 -0.63
CA LEU A 84 0.62 -3.05 -0.01
C LEU A 84 1.61 -3.80 0.88
N ALA A 85 1.17 -4.85 1.58
CA ALA A 85 2.04 -5.69 2.39
C ALA A 85 3.07 -6.43 1.54
N ALA A 86 2.68 -6.92 0.37
CA ALA A 86 3.60 -7.56 -0.57
C ALA A 86 4.63 -6.56 -1.11
N LEU A 87 4.21 -5.34 -1.46
CA LEU A 87 5.14 -4.28 -1.85
C LEU A 87 6.11 -3.92 -0.72
N ALA A 88 5.63 -3.84 0.52
CA ALA A 88 6.47 -3.60 1.70
C ALA A 88 7.46 -4.74 1.96
N ALA A 89 7.09 -5.98 1.63
CA ALA A 89 7.98 -7.15 1.61
C ALA A 89 8.91 -7.18 0.39
N ASN A 90 8.93 -6.10 -0.41
CA ASN A 90 9.73 -5.96 -1.61
C ASN A 90 9.42 -7.01 -2.67
N GLU A 91 8.19 -7.53 -2.75
CA GLU A 91 7.75 -8.45 -3.81
C GLU A 91 7.59 -7.71 -5.16
N SER A 92 7.53 -8.46 -6.26
CA SER A 92 7.25 -7.87 -7.58
C SER A 92 5.80 -7.40 -7.71
N LEU A 93 5.54 -6.47 -8.64
CA LEU A 93 4.21 -5.97 -8.95
C LEU A 93 3.26 -7.12 -9.32
N ALA A 94 3.73 -8.10 -10.09
CA ALA A 94 2.96 -9.28 -10.46
C ALA A 94 2.56 -10.13 -9.24
N GLN A 95 3.49 -10.39 -8.33
CA GLN A 95 3.22 -11.16 -7.11
C GLN A 95 2.25 -10.42 -6.19
N ALA A 96 2.45 -9.12 -6.00
CA ALA A 96 1.57 -8.29 -5.18
C ALA A 96 0.14 -8.27 -5.74
N ALA A 97 -0.01 -8.07 -7.05
CA ALA A 97 -1.30 -8.12 -7.72
C ALA A 97 -1.97 -9.50 -7.60
N ALA A 98 -1.20 -10.58 -7.74
CA ALA A 98 -1.71 -11.94 -7.58
C ALA A 98 -2.19 -12.24 -6.15
N TYR A 99 -1.49 -11.74 -5.12
CA TYR A 99 -1.93 -11.89 -3.73
C TYR A 99 -3.22 -11.12 -3.46
N ALA A 100 -3.36 -9.90 -3.97
CA ALA A 100 -4.57 -9.13 -3.84
C ALA A 100 -5.76 -9.78 -4.57
N ALA A 101 -5.55 -10.26 -5.80
CA ALA A 101 -6.55 -10.95 -6.59
C ALA A 101 -7.02 -12.28 -5.96
N LYS A 102 -6.16 -12.97 -5.20
CA LYS A 102 -6.55 -14.15 -4.41
C LYS A 102 -7.49 -13.82 -3.25
N VAL A 103 -7.36 -12.62 -2.68
CA VAL A 103 -8.23 -12.14 -1.60
C VAL A 103 -9.55 -11.64 -2.17
N ASP A 104 -9.50 -10.91 -3.28
CA ASP A 104 -10.67 -10.40 -3.98
C ASP A 104 -10.47 -10.49 -5.50
N GLY A 105 -11.26 -11.35 -6.16
CA GLY A 105 -11.18 -11.53 -7.61
C GLY A 105 -11.60 -10.29 -8.42
N ALA A 106 -12.27 -9.32 -7.79
CA ALA A 106 -12.63 -8.04 -8.40
C ALA A 106 -11.56 -6.95 -8.19
N PHE A 107 -10.39 -7.28 -7.63
CA PHE A 107 -9.32 -6.32 -7.36
C PHE A 107 -8.86 -5.58 -8.63
N ASP A 108 -9.10 -4.27 -8.69
CA ASP A 108 -8.64 -3.38 -9.76
C ASP A 108 -7.26 -2.81 -9.43
N LEU A 109 -6.22 -3.48 -9.95
CA LEU A 109 -4.84 -3.04 -9.79
C LEU A 109 -4.61 -1.60 -10.27
N ALA A 110 -5.22 -1.20 -11.38
CA ALA A 110 -4.98 0.12 -11.97
C ALA A 110 -5.60 1.22 -11.11
N ALA A 111 -6.79 0.99 -10.55
CA ALA A 111 -7.41 1.91 -9.60
C ALA A 111 -6.56 2.08 -8.33
N VAL A 112 -6.14 0.96 -7.74
CA VAL A 112 -5.38 0.95 -6.48
C VAL A 112 -3.99 1.60 -6.66
N LEU A 113 -3.31 1.34 -7.78
CA LEU A 113 -2.05 2.02 -8.09
C LEU A 113 -2.24 3.53 -8.22
N ARG A 114 -3.25 3.98 -8.96
CA ARG A 114 -3.53 5.41 -9.16
C ARG A 114 -3.79 6.11 -7.83
N GLU A 115 -4.67 5.53 -7.02
CA GLU A 115 -5.02 6.04 -5.70
C GLU A 115 -3.78 6.19 -4.81
N HIS A 116 -2.98 5.14 -4.68
CA HIS A 116 -1.82 5.15 -3.78
C HIS A 116 -0.62 5.94 -4.29
N VAL A 117 -0.54 6.23 -5.59
CA VAL A 117 0.43 7.20 -6.13
C VAL A 117 -0.03 8.63 -5.85
N VAL A 118 -1.31 8.95 -6.05
CA VAL A 118 -1.89 10.27 -5.74
C VAL A 118 -1.80 10.58 -4.25
N ASN A 119 -2.09 9.60 -3.40
CA ASN A 119 -2.01 9.73 -1.94
C ASN A 119 -0.56 9.67 -1.40
N HIS A 120 0.44 9.59 -2.29
CA HIS A 120 1.87 9.49 -1.94
C HIS A 120 2.20 8.30 -1.03
N THR A 121 1.40 7.23 -1.08
CA THR A 121 1.67 5.95 -0.42
C THR A 121 2.75 5.18 -1.18
N ILE A 122 2.69 5.17 -2.52
CA ILE A 122 3.70 4.60 -3.41
C ILE A 122 4.53 5.74 -3.99
N VAL A 123 5.84 5.70 -3.77
CA VAL A 123 6.73 6.84 -4.07
C VAL A 123 8.01 6.47 -4.79
N ALA A 124 8.27 5.18 -4.97
CA ALA A 124 9.46 4.69 -5.65
C ALA A 124 9.14 3.47 -6.49
N PHE A 125 10.01 3.18 -7.45
CA PHE A 125 10.03 1.91 -8.15
C PHE A 125 11.48 1.51 -8.44
N ARG A 126 11.71 0.20 -8.60
CA ARG A 126 12.97 -0.35 -9.05
C ARG A 126 12.70 -1.52 -9.99
N ALA A 127 13.27 -1.46 -11.18
CA ALA A 127 13.40 -2.64 -12.03
C ALA A 127 14.52 -3.54 -11.47
N PRO A 128 14.37 -4.88 -11.50
CA PRO A 128 15.50 -5.75 -11.20
C PRO A 128 16.68 -5.44 -12.15
N PRO A 129 17.93 -5.71 -11.75
CA PRO A 129 19.05 -5.62 -12.68
C PRO A 129 18.78 -6.55 -13.87
N ILE A 130 19.19 -6.12 -15.07
CA ILE A 130 19.19 -7.00 -16.25
C ILE A 130 20.12 -8.17 -15.89
N SER A 131 19.60 -9.40 -15.94
CA SER A 131 20.43 -10.57 -15.71
C SER A 131 21.36 -10.73 -16.91
N ASP A 132 22.66 -10.52 -16.72
CA ASP A 132 23.70 -10.90 -17.68
C ASP A 132 23.74 -12.43 -17.80
N LYS A 133 22.82 -13.01 -18.58
CA LYS A 133 22.87 -14.41 -19.02
C LYS A 133 22.97 -14.47 -20.54
N GLU A 134 23.97 -13.79 -21.09
CA GLU A 134 24.40 -13.93 -22.49
C GLU A 134 25.86 -13.44 -22.64
N SER A 135 26.77 -14.02 -21.86
CA SER A 135 28.22 -14.00 -22.16
C SER A 135 28.90 -15.18 -21.51
N ARG A 136 28.66 -16.36 -22.08
CA ARG A 136 29.60 -17.47 -22.16
C ARG A 136 29.03 -18.46 -23.17
N SER A 137 29.44 -18.22 -24.42
CA SER A 137 29.56 -19.23 -25.47
C SER A 137 30.38 -20.43 -25.00
#